data_AF-X1QBZ1-F1
#
_entry.id   AF-X1QBZ1-F1
#
_cell.length_a   1.000
_cell.length_b   1.000
_cell.length_c   1.000
_cell.angle_alpha   90.00
_cell.angle_beta   90.00
_cell.angle_gamma   90.00
#
_symmetry.space_group_name_H-M   'P 1'
#
loop_
_entity.id
_entity.type
_entity.pdbx_description
1 polymer ?
#
loop_
_entity_poly.entity_id
_entity_poly.type
_entity_poly.pdbx_seq_one_letter_code
_entity_poly.pdbx_strand_id
1 'polypeptide(L)'
;NIFEGGEGIGINNTINISSSVDVSFNWWGHESGPGGVGPGHGEGVSDNVTFARFYHDDGFEVFHDVYCDGTHYESIQAALDVASAGDTITVGNGTYYGNLTIDTANLTIKSNDSAETIINGTIDVAISGLTMINNTFEGLGNNSLTTAIEIL
;
A
#
# COMPACT_ATOMS: atom_id res chain seq x y z
N ASN A 1 9.82 14.50 -20.90
CA ASN A 1 9.93 14.52 -19.41
C ASN A 1 11.35 14.24 -19.03
N ILE A 2 11.87 15.06 -18.11
CA ILE A 2 13.20 14.91 -17.52
C ILE A 2 12.95 14.52 -16.07
N PHE A 3 13.50 13.39 -15.66
CA PHE A 3 13.48 12.93 -14.28
C PHE A 3 14.89 13.07 -13.73
N GLU A 4 15.07 13.91 -12.72
CA GLU A 4 16.37 14.16 -12.09
C GLU A 4 16.45 13.38 -10.78
N GLY A 5 17.57 12.70 -10.55
CA GLY A 5 17.84 11.95 -9.34
C GLY A 5 19.31 12.09 -9.01
N GLY A 6 19.63 12.85 -7.95
CA GLY A 6 21.02 13.26 -7.68
C GLY A 6 21.59 14.14 -8.80
N GLU A 7 22.92 14.36 -8.82
CA GLU A 7 23.60 15.27 -9.77
C GLU A 7 23.59 14.79 -11.25
N GLY A 8 22.45 14.31 -11.77
CA GLY A 8 22.30 13.86 -13.14
C GLY A 8 20.85 13.62 -13.58
N ILE A 9 20.67 13.48 -14.90
CA ILE A 9 19.40 13.15 -15.52
C ILE A 9 19.23 11.62 -15.53
N GLY A 10 18.19 11.11 -14.86
CA GLY A 10 17.86 9.68 -14.84
C GLY A 10 17.26 9.20 -16.17
N ILE A 11 16.17 9.83 -16.62
CA ILE A 11 15.50 9.51 -17.89
C ILE A 11 15.10 10.80 -18.61
N ASN A 12 15.51 10.92 -19.89
CA ASN A 12 15.18 12.04 -20.77
C ASN A 12 14.50 11.52 -22.03
N ASN A 13 13.17 11.68 -22.10
CA ASN A 13 12.44 11.41 -23.34
C ASN A 13 12.33 12.70 -24.17
N THR A 14 13.34 12.96 -25.00
CA THR A 14 13.44 14.13 -25.90
C THR A 14 13.17 13.80 -27.37
N ILE A 15 12.95 12.52 -27.72
CA ILE A 15 12.68 12.08 -29.10
C ILE A 15 11.48 11.14 -29.08
N ASN A 16 10.51 11.38 -29.98
CA ASN A 16 9.36 10.50 -30.28
C ASN A 16 9.84 9.09 -30.69
N ILE A 17 10.19 8.25 -29.72
CA ILE A 17 10.39 6.84 -29.92
C ILE A 17 9.11 6.11 -29.52
N SER A 18 8.62 5.24 -30.39
CA SER A 18 7.41 4.43 -30.21
C SER A 18 7.57 3.31 -29.18
N SER A 19 8.48 3.47 -28.22
CA SER A 19 8.80 2.50 -27.18
C SER A 19 8.44 3.09 -25.82
N SER A 20 7.57 2.40 -25.09
CA SER A 20 7.30 2.70 -23.69
C SER A 20 8.50 2.30 -22.83
N VAL A 21 8.97 3.20 -21.98
CA VAL A 21 9.93 2.88 -20.91
C VAL A 21 9.10 2.66 -19.66
N ASP A 22 9.19 1.46 -19.08
CA ASP A 22 8.58 1.17 -17.79
C ASP A 22 9.47 1.72 -16.68
N VAL A 23 8.91 2.64 -15.89
CA VAL A 23 9.55 3.30 -14.75
C VAL A 23 8.76 3.05 -13.46
N SER A 24 8.03 1.92 -13.42
CA SER A 24 7.36 1.45 -12.21
C SER A 24 8.37 1.29 -11.07
N PHE A 25 7.92 1.53 -9.84
CA PHE A 25 8.75 1.55 -8.64
C PHE A 25 9.90 2.56 -8.75
N ASN A 26 9.57 3.83 -8.92
CA ASN A 26 10.53 4.91 -8.80
C ASN A 26 10.45 5.56 -7.42
N TRP A 27 11.56 6.09 -6.91
CA TRP A 27 11.55 7.00 -5.77
C TRP A 27 11.49 8.44 -6.27
N TRP A 28 10.46 9.18 -5.85
CA TRP A 28 10.23 10.55 -6.30
C TRP A 28 10.82 11.58 -5.35
N GLY A 29 11.73 11.19 -4.46
CA GLY A 29 12.30 12.10 -3.47
C GLY A 29 11.34 12.51 -2.35
N HIS A 30 10.15 11.90 -2.28
CA HIS A 30 9.17 12.14 -1.22
C HIS A 30 8.23 10.94 -1.04
N GLU A 31 7.87 10.66 0.21
CA GLU A 31 7.09 9.48 0.63
C GLU A 31 5.70 9.43 0.01
N SER A 32 5.09 10.60 -0.18
CA SER A 32 3.79 10.74 -0.83
C SER A 32 3.85 10.60 -2.38
N GLY A 33 5.00 10.28 -2.96
CA GLY A 33 5.18 10.10 -4.40
C GLY A 33 5.33 11.40 -5.20
N PRO A 34 5.15 11.34 -6.54
CA PRO A 34 5.46 12.47 -7.43
C PRO A 34 4.45 13.60 -7.32
N GLY A 35 4.93 14.84 -7.44
CA GLY A 35 4.10 16.03 -7.60
C GLY A 35 3.73 16.35 -9.05
N GLY A 36 3.29 17.57 -9.33
CA GLY A 36 2.85 17.99 -10.67
C GLY A 36 1.42 17.53 -10.95
N VAL A 37 1.25 16.55 -11.85
CA VAL A 37 -0.05 15.87 -12.04
C VAL A 37 -0.25 14.67 -11.11
N GLY A 38 0.80 14.27 -10.39
CA GLY A 38 0.72 13.25 -9.33
C GLY A 38 0.23 13.84 -7.99
N PRO A 39 -0.23 12.97 -7.06
CA PRO A 39 -0.84 13.41 -5.79
C PRO A 39 0.17 13.86 -4.73
N GLY A 40 1.48 13.71 -4.96
CA GLY A 40 2.52 13.85 -3.95
C GLY A 40 3.29 15.17 -3.94
N HIS A 41 4.29 15.26 -3.06
CA HIS A 41 5.19 16.40 -2.91
C HIS A 41 6.60 16.15 -3.45
N GLY A 42 6.83 14.99 -4.06
CA GLY A 42 8.10 14.64 -4.68
C GLY A 42 8.30 15.31 -6.03
N GLU A 43 9.33 14.87 -6.73
CA GLU A 43 9.66 15.30 -8.08
C GLU A 43 8.46 15.17 -9.02
N GLY A 44 8.24 16.22 -9.80
CA GLY A 44 7.01 16.40 -10.56
C GLY A 44 6.94 15.52 -11.81
N VAL A 45 5.78 14.91 -12.04
CA VAL A 45 5.43 14.24 -13.31
C VAL A 45 4.54 15.14 -14.16
N SER A 46 4.61 14.98 -15.49
CA SER A 46 3.70 15.62 -16.44
C SER A 46 2.55 14.70 -16.85
N ASP A 47 1.60 15.24 -17.61
CA ASP A 47 0.63 14.42 -18.34
C ASP A 47 1.32 13.33 -19.18
N ASN A 48 0.66 12.17 -19.29
CA ASN A 48 1.12 10.99 -20.04
C ASN A 48 2.35 10.27 -19.43
N VAL A 49 2.55 10.37 -18.12
CA VAL A 49 3.46 9.51 -17.36
C VAL A 49 2.64 8.56 -16.50
N THR A 50 2.84 7.26 -16.65
CA THR A 50 2.34 6.29 -15.68
C THR A 50 3.30 6.24 -14.50
N PHE A 51 2.84 6.66 -13.33
CA PHE A 51 3.63 6.70 -12.09
C PHE A 51 3.02 5.81 -10.98
N ALA A 52 2.07 4.95 -11.34
CA ALA A 52 1.46 4.02 -10.42
C ALA A 52 2.49 3.00 -9.94
N ARG A 53 2.47 2.72 -8.63
CA ARG A 53 3.51 2.03 -7.86
C ARG A 53 4.84 2.80 -7.84
N PHE A 54 5.07 3.50 -6.74
CA PHE A 54 6.31 4.19 -6.42
C PHE A 54 6.83 3.73 -5.06
N TYR A 55 8.11 3.97 -4.78
CA TYR A 55 8.69 3.68 -3.47
C TYR A 55 8.27 4.74 -2.46
N HIS A 56 7.99 4.37 -1.22
CA HIS A 56 7.64 5.32 -0.15
C HIS A 56 8.87 5.88 0.59
N ASP A 57 10.04 5.31 0.30
CA ASP A 57 11.24 5.45 1.11
C ASP A 57 12.50 5.28 0.21
N ASP A 58 13.63 5.87 0.63
CA ASP A 58 14.95 5.64 0.06
C ASP A 58 15.46 4.20 0.27
N GLY A 59 14.83 3.45 1.18
CA GLY A 59 14.94 2.01 1.35
C GLY A 59 14.31 1.16 0.23
N PHE A 60 13.66 1.78 -0.75
CA PHE A 60 12.98 1.10 -1.87
C PHE A 60 11.84 0.16 -1.43
N GLU A 61 11.13 0.53 -0.36
CA GLU A 61 9.93 -0.18 0.08
C GLU A 61 8.75 0.15 -0.84
N VAL A 62 8.13 -0.91 -1.37
CA VAL A 62 7.05 -0.82 -2.36
C VAL A 62 5.75 -0.36 -1.71
N PHE A 63 5.03 0.54 -2.37
CA PHE A 63 3.62 0.79 -2.05
C PHE A 63 2.81 -0.47 -2.31
N HIS A 64 2.34 -1.11 -1.24
CA HIS A 64 1.50 -2.27 -1.36
C HIS A 64 0.03 -1.81 -1.54
N ASP A 65 -0.65 -2.35 -2.54
CA ASP A 65 -1.99 -1.97 -2.97
C ASP A 65 -3.03 -2.22 -1.84
N VAL A 66 -3.59 -1.20 -1.18
CA VAL A 66 -4.66 -1.38 -0.16
C VAL A 66 -5.96 -0.74 -0.63
N TYR A 67 -7.05 -1.48 -0.59
CA TYR A 67 -8.37 -1.00 -1.00
C TYR A 67 -9.46 -1.32 0.04
N CYS A 68 -10.37 -0.38 0.26
CA CYS A 68 -11.65 -0.60 0.95
C CYS A 68 -12.78 -0.05 0.07
N ASP A 69 -13.77 -0.90 -0.25
CA ASP A 69 -14.89 -0.59 -1.16
C ASP A 69 -14.46 0.09 -2.49
N GLY A 70 -13.34 -0.38 -3.07
CA GLY A 70 -12.79 0.16 -4.31
C GLY A 70 -12.04 1.49 -4.19
N THR A 71 -11.95 2.07 -3.00
CA THR A 71 -11.13 3.25 -2.71
C THR A 71 -9.74 2.81 -2.25
N HIS A 72 -8.68 3.46 -2.76
CA HIS A 72 -7.29 3.14 -2.44
C HIS A 72 -6.79 3.90 -1.19
N TYR A 73 -5.97 3.25 -0.37
CA TYR A 73 -5.43 3.79 0.88
C TYR A 73 -3.93 3.58 0.98
N GLU A 74 -3.26 4.45 1.75
CA GLU A 74 -1.81 4.40 1.97
C GLU A 74 -1.37 3.33 2.97
N SER A 75 -2.29 2.80 3.76
CA SER A 75 -2.01 1.72 4.71
C SER A 75 -3.26 0.92 5.04
N ILE A 76 -3.05 -0.27 5.61
CA ILE A 76 -4.15 -1.10 6.13
C ILE A 76 -4.92 -0.35 7.23
N GLN A 77 -4.23 0.39 8.11
CA GLN A 77 -4.90 1.17 9.16
C GLN A 77 -5.74 2.31 8.59
N ALA A 78 -5.25 3.03 7.57
CA ALA A 78 -6.05 4.08 6.93
C ALA A 78 -7.33 3.55 6.29
N ALA A 79 -7.27 2.32 5.73
CA ALA A 79 -8.46 1.64 5.23
C ALA A 79 -9.41 1.19 6.36
N LEU A 80 -8.86 0.71 7.49
CA LEU A 80 -9.62 0.32 8.68
C LEU A 80 -10.36 1.51 9.31
N ASP A 81 -9.71 2.67 9.41
CA ASP A 81 -10.25 3.87 10.08
C ASP A 81 -11.51 4.43 9.41
N VAL A 82 -11.73 4.11 8.14
CA VAL A 82 -12.89 4.58 7.35
C VAL A 82 -13.86 3.47 6.97
N ALA A 83 -13.50 2.22 7.26
CA ALA A 83 -14.32 1.07 6.93
C ALA A 83 -15.63 1.10 7.73
N SER A 84 -16.70 0.66 7.09
CA SER A 84 -18.00 0.41 7.70
C SER A 84 -18.16 -1.07 8.03
N ALA A 85 -19.09 -1.38 8.93
CA ALA A 85 -19.34 -2.76 9.32
C ALA A 85 -19.78 -3.61 8.12
N GLY A 86 -19.11 -4.75 7.90
CA GLY A 86 -19.32 -5.60 6.73
C GLY A 86 -18.35 -5.37 5.57
N ASP A 87 -17.52 -4.33 5.63
CA ASP A 87 -16.60 -3.99 4.54
C ASP A 87 -15.49 -5.03 4.37
N THR A 88 -14.99 -5.12 3.14
CA THR A 88 -13.85 -5.94 2.77
C THR A 88 -12.66 -5.05 2.41
N ILE A 89 -11.61 -5.14 3.20
CA ILE A 89 -10.31 -4.56 2.93
C ILE A 89 -9.51 -5.58 2.12
N THR A 90 -9.12 -5.18 0.92
CA THR A 90 -8.34 -5.99 -0.02
C THR A 90 -6.90 -5.47 -0.03
N VAL A 91 -5.95 -6.35 0.23
CA VAL A 91 -4.56 -6.02 0.53
C VAL A 91 -3.66 -6.72 -0.49
N GLY A 92 -2.84 -5.98 -1.20
CA GLY A 92 -1.88 -6.51 -2.18
C GLY A 92 -0.74 -7.25 -1.47
N ASN A 93 -0.11 -8.18 -2.19
CA ASN A 93 0.98 -8.97 -1.64
C ASN A 93 2.12 -8.07 -1.12
N GLY A 94 2.68 -8.42 0.04
CA GLY A 94 3.72 -7.60 0.64
C GLY A 94 3.85 -7.74 2.15
N THR A 95 4.88 -7.09 2.69
CA THR A 95 5.07 -6.97 4.14
C THR A 95 4.66 -5.58 4.60
N TYR A 96 3.68 -5.53 5.51
CA TYR A 96 3.15 -4.30 6.08
C TYR A 96 3.63 -4.18 7.51
N TYR A 97 4.41 -3.13 7.79
CA TYR A 97 4.92 -2.86 9.13
C TYR A 97 3.97 -1.93 9.88
N GLY A 98 3.63 -2.29 11.12
CA GLY A 98 2.80 -1.47 11.99
C GLY A 98 1.75 -2.26 12.75
N ASN A 99 1.22 -1.62 13.80
CA ASN A 99 0.18 -2.22 14.63
C ASN A 99 -1.19 -1.88 14.04
N LEU A 100 -2.10 -2.87 14.01
CA LEU A 100 -3.47 -2.69 13.55
C LEU A 100 -4.41 -2.62 14.74
N THR A 101 -5.29 -1.62 14.74
CA THR A 101 -6.42 -1.52 15.67
C THR A 101 -7.70 -1.75 14.89
N ILE A 102 -8.47 -2.76 15.31
CA ILE A 102 -9.75 -3.11 14.71
C ILE A 102 -10.87 -2.72 15.67
N ASP A 103 -11.59 -1.65 15.35
CA ASP A 103 -12.70 -1.09 16.14
C ASP A 103 -14.06 -1.15 15.41
N THR A 104 -14.07 -1.59 14.15
CA THR A 104 -15.26 -1.72 13.31
C THR A 104 -15.70 -3.18 13.15
N ALA A 105 -16.96 -3.47 13.50
CA ALA A 105 -17.49 -4.83 13.54
C ALA A 105 -17.59 -5.50 12.16
N ASN A 106 -17.48 -6.83 12.10
CA ASN A 106 -17.75 -7.63 10.90
C ASN A 106 -16.90 -7.27 9.66
N LEU A 107 -15.62 -6.95 9.85
CA LEU A 107 -14.72 -6.65 8.75
C LEU A 107 -14.08 -7.91 8.15
N THR A 108 -13.77 -7.85 6.86
CA THR A 108 -12.93 -8.84 6.19
C THR A 108 -11.63 -8.19 5.73
N ILE A 109 -10.47 -8.76 6.10
CA ILE A 109 -9.17 -8.40 5.52
C ILE A 109 -8.70 -9.57 4.65
N LYS A 110 -8.47 -9.35 3.36
CA LYS A 110 -8.07 -10.43 2.45
C LYS A 110 -6.90 -10.00 1.56
N SER A 111 -6.00 -10.95 1.28
CA SER A 111 -5.03 -10.76 0.21
C SER A 111 -5.74 -10.71 -1.15
N ASN A 112 -5.35 -9.77 -2.03
CA ASN A 112 -5.89 -9.63 -3.39
C ASN A 112 -5.32 -10.66 -4.38
N ASP A 113 -4.15 -11.21 -4.06
CA ASP A 113 -3.37 -12.07 -4.94
C ASP A 113 -3.20 -13.48 -4.35
N SER A 114 -2.66 -14.39 -5.16
CA SER A 114 -2.33 -15.75 -4.73
C SER A 114 -1.12 -15.82 -3.77
N ALA A 115 -0.47 -14.69 -3.51
CA ALA A 115 0.62 -14.57 -2.57
C ALA A 115 0.11 -14.03 -1.22
N GLU A 116 0.74 -14.48 -0.13
CA GLU A 116 0.37 -14.05 1.22
C GLU A 116 0.71 -12.58 1.45
N THR A 117 -0.18 -11.90 2.17
CA THR A 117 0.10 -10.61 2.79
C THR A 117 0.71 -10.88 4.17
N ILE A 118 1.87 -10.31 4.46
CA ILE A 118 2.52 -10.41 5.78
C ILE A 118 2.25 -9.12 6.54
N ILE A 119 1.64 -9.21 7.72
CA ILE A 119 1.46 -8.10 8.64
C ILE A 119 2.46 -8.27 9.78
N ASN A 120 3.44 -7.35 9.84
CA ASN A 120 4.53 -7.35 10.80
C ASN A 120 4.29 -6.28 11.88
N GLY A 121 3.66 -6.72 12.95
CA GLY A 121 3.26 -5.88 14.08
C GLY A 121 2.25 -6.61 14.96
N THR A 122 1.55 -5.87 15.83
CA THR A 122 0.48 -6.42 16.67
C THR A 122 -0.90 -6.13 16.09
N ILE A 123 -1.85 -7.05 16.29
CA ILE A 123 -3.27 -6.75 16.09
C ILE A 123 -3.93 -6.60 17.45
N ASP A 124 -4.62 -5.47 17.63
CA ASP A 124 -5.57 -5.26 18.70
C ASP A 124 -7.00 -5.29 18.14
N VAL A 125 -7.80 -6.25 18.61
CA VAL A 125 -9.17 -6.45 18.15
C VAL A 125 -10.10 -6.07 19.29
N ALA A 126 -10.71 -4.89 19.18
CA ALA A 126 -11.63 -4.36 20.19
C ALA A 126 -13.09 -4.79 19.97
N ILE A 127 -13.39 -5.42 18.84
CA ILE A 127 -14.75 -5.81 18.41
C ILE A 127 -14.82 -7.27 17.95
N SER A 128 -16.02 -7.82 17.78
CA SER A 128 -16.20 -9.19 17.28
C SER A 128 -16.42 -9.23 15.76
N GLY A 129 -15.98 -10.31 15.10
CA GLY A 129 -16.34 -10.61 13.72
C GLY A 129 -15.29 -10.24 12.66
N LEU A 130 -14.00 -10.27 13.00
CA LEU A 130 -12.93 -10.09 12.01
C LEU A 130 -12.69 -11.38 11.23
N THR A 131 -12.86 -11.36 9.91
CA THR A 131 -12.48 -12.45 9.02
C THR A 131 -11.16 -12.12 8.32
N MET A 132 -10.21 -13.05 8.28
CA MET A 132 -8.95 -12.86 7.58
C MET A 132 -8.64 -14.02 6.63
N ILE A 133 -8.34 -13.68 5.37
CA ILE A 133 -8.17 -14.66 4.30
C ILE A 133 -6.79 -14.46 3.63
N ASN A 134 -5.97 -15.51 3.61
CA ASN A 134 -4.62 -15.50 3.02
C ASN A 134 -3.68 -14.40 3.57
N ASN A 135 -3.72 -14.15 4.88
CA ASN A 135 -2.80 -13.24 5.58
C ASN A 135 -1.96 -13.99 6.61
N THR A 136 -0.69 -13.60 6.74
CA THR A 136 0.27 -14.12 7.71
C THR A 136 0.68 -13.03 8.69
N PHE A 137 0.84 -13.37 9.97
CA PHE A 137 1.24 -12.43 11.03
C PHE A 137 2.62 -12.77 11.54
N GLU A 138 3.54 -11.81 11.43
CA GLU A 138 4.92 -11.94 11.89
C GLU A 138 5.23 -10.81 12.88
N GLY A 139 4.77 -10.95 14.12
CA GLY A 139 5.00 -9.95 15.18
C GLY A 139 5.28 -10.59 16.54
N LEU A 140 6.34 -10.14 17.23
CA LEU A 140 6.68 -10.53 18.60
C LEU A 140 5.90 -9.67 19.60
N GLY A 141 4.59 -9.90 19.74
CA GLY A 141 3.75 -9.20 20.70
C GLY A 141 2.51 -10.00 21.05
N ASN A 142 1.93 -9.73 22.23
CA ASN A 142 0.68 -10.36 22.67
C ASN A 142 -0.46 -9.95 21.72
N ASN A 143 -0.67 -10.74 20.67
CA ASN A 143 -1.83 -10.59 19.80
C ASN A 143 -3.08 -10.85 20.64
N SER A 144 -3.88 -9.81 20.89
CA SER A 144 -5.14 -9.92 21.63
C SER A 144 -6.22 -10.45 20.69
N LEU A 145 -6.05 -11.69 20.22
CA LEU A 145 -7.02 -12.38 19.35
C LEU A 145 -8.15 -12.89 20.24
N THR A 146 -8.96 -11.98 20.78
CA THR A 146 -9.92 -12.32 21.83
C THR A 146 -11.26 -12.82 21.32
N THR A 147 -11.61 -12.73 20.03
CA THR A 147 -12.80 -13.42 19.50
C THR A 147 -12.77 -13.60 17.97
N ALA A 148 -13.04 -14.83 17.51
CA ALA A 148 -13.52 -15.19 16.16
C ALA A 148 -12.70 -14.67 14.95
N ILE A 149 -11.44 -15.11 14.82
CA ILE A 149 -10.76 -15.10 13.52
C ILE A 149 -11.03 -16.46 12.86
N GLU A 150 -11.83 -16.46 11.79
CA GLU A 150 -11.83 -17.57 10.85
C GLU A 150 -10.67 -17.35 9.87
N ILE A 151 -9.61 -18.15 10.03
CA ILE A 151 -8.52 -18.26 9.06
C ILE A 151 -8.97 -19.31 8.03
N LEU A 152 -9.29 -18.88 6.81
CA LEU A 152 -9.69 -19.73 5.68
C LEU A 152 -8.60 -19.79 4.62
#